data_AF-A0A7C7JMY9-F1
#
_entry.id   AF-A0A7C7JMY9-F1
#
_cell.length_a   1.000
_cell.length_b   1.000
_cell.length_c   1.000
_cell.angle_alpha   90.00
_cell.angle_beta   90.00
_cell.angle_gamma   90.00
#
_symmetry.space_group_name_H-M   'P 1'
#
loop_
_entity.id
_entity.type
_entity.pdbx_description
1 polymer ?
#
loop_
_entity_poly.entity_id
_entity_poly.type
_entity_poly.pdbx_seq_one_letter_code
_entity_poly.pdbx_strand_id
1 'polypeptide(L)' 'MAIYSYHYRIKANFPYDERQVFDPPSDPRLMRFTEVIWYGRDDEGWCVYRRDPLTGEKVRIDFDPPLTLF' A
#
# COMPACT_ATOMS: atom_id res chain seq x y z
N MET A 1 14.73 -3.96 -12.42
CA MET A 1 13.38 -3.37 -12.43
C MET A 1 13.13 -2.71 -11.07
N ALA A 2 13.36 -1.41 -10.92
CA ALA A 2 13.23 -0.72 -9.63
C ALA A 2 11.77 -0.29 -9.35
N ILE A 3 10.83 -1.23 -9.43
CA ILE A 3 9.41 -0.97 -9.13
C ILE A 3 9.24 -0.72 -7.62
N TYR A 4 10.13 -1.28 -6.80
CA TYR A 4 10.05 -1.30 -5.34
C TYR A 4 10.70 -0.12 -4.61
N SER A 5 11.21 0.91 -5.28
CA SER A 5 11.75 2.07 -4.55
C SER A 5 10.60 2.89 -3.94
N TYR A 6 10.63 3.04 -2.61
CA TYR A 6 9.67 3.85 -1.84
C TYR A 6 10.41 4.86 -0.96
N HIS A 7 9.76 6.00 -0.71
CA HIS A 7 10.25 7.04 0.20
C HIS A 7 9.78 6.78 1.62
N TYR A 8 8.60 6.18 1.77
CA TYR A 8 7.96 5.90 3.05
C TYR A 8 7.52 4.45 3.13
N ARG A 9 7.57 3.88 4.33
CA ARG A 9 7.03 2.56 4.66
C ARG A 9 6.18 2.67 5.91
N ILE A 10 4.99 2.10 5.87
CA ILE A 10 4.09 2.03 7.03
C ILE A 10 3.45 0.64 7.13
N LYS A 11 2.97 0.29 8.32
CA LYS A 11 2.20 -0.93 8.57
C LYS A 11 0.75 -0.55 8.83
N ALA A 12 -0.17 -1.16 8.09
CA ALA A 12 -1.60 -1.07 8.35
C ALA A 12 -1.97 -1.94 9.55
N ASN A 13 -2.93 -1.48 10.36
CA ASN A 13 -3.44 -2.20 11.53
C ASN A 13 -4.59 -3.17 11.19
N PHE A 14 -4.74 -3.51 9.92
CA PHE A 14 -5.78 -4.39 9.42
C PHE A 14 -5.23 -5.34 8.35
N PRO A 15 -5.87 -6.50 8.15
CA PRO A 15 -5.50 -7.47 7.13
C PRO A 15 -5.60 -6.91 5.71
N TYR A 16 -4.84 -7.50 4.80
CA TYR A 16 -4.94 -7.19 3.39
C TYR A 16 -6.33 -7.56 2.85
N ASP A 17 -6.99 -6.60 2.20
CA ASP A 17 -8.24 -6.79 1.46
C ASP A 17 -8.12 -6.07 0.11
N GLU A 18 -8.19 -6.84 -0.98
CA GLU A 18 -8.09 -6.30 -2.35
C GLU A 18 -9.17 -5.25 -2.66
N ARG A 19 -10.34 -5.34 -2.00
CA ARG A 19 -11.45 -4.42 -2.20
C ARG A 19 -11.14 -3.05 -1.63
N GLN A 20 -10.37 -3.00 -0.54
CA GLN A 20 -9.98 -1.76 0.14
C GLN A 20 -8.77 -1.08 -0.51
N VAL A 21 -8.07 -1.76 -1.43
CA VAL A 21 -6.88 -1.20 -2.11
C VAL A 21 -7.23 0.07 -2.89
N PHE A 22 -8.43 0.17 -3.44
CA PHE A 22 -8.88 1.35 -4.21
C PHE A 22 -9.63 2.38 -3.36
N ASP A 23 -9.95 2.04 -2.12
CA ASP A 23 -10.61 2.97 -1.22
C ASP A 23 -9.65 4.12 -0.84
N PRO A 24 -10.18 5.32 -0.59
CA PRO A 24 -9.40 6.39 -0.01
C PRO A 24 -8.78 5.93 1.32
N PRO A 25 -7.50 6.20 1.58
CA PRO A 25 -6.90 5.84 2.86
C PRO A 25 -7.61 6.56 4.01
N SER A 26 -7.96 5.81 5.05
CA SER A 26 -8.53 6.39 6.28
C SER A 26 -7.49 7.08 7.15
N ASP A 27 -6.21 6.72 7.01
CA ASP A 27 -5.10 7.36 7.72
C ASP A 27 -4.75 8.71 7.05
N PRO A 28 -4.82 9.85 7.79
CA PRO A 28 -4.48 11.16 7.27
C PRO A 28 -3.07 11.25 6.66
N ARG A 29 -2.11 10.46 7.16
CA ARG A 29 -0.73 10.44 6.65
C ARG A 29 -0.65 9.88 5.24
N LEU A 30 -1.65 9.08 4.85
CA LEU A 30 -1.73 8.41 3.57
C LEU A 30 -2.61 9.12 2.55
N MET A 31 -3.43 10.08 2.99
CA MET A 31 -4.40 10.77 2.14
C MET A 31 -3.77 11.48 0.92
N ARG A 32 -2.50 11.89 1.00
CA ARG A 32 -1.78 12.46 -0.15
C ARG A 32 -1.34 11.43 -1.20
N PHE A 33 -1.22 10.16 -0.82
CA PHE A 33 -0.82 9.07 -1.71
C PHE A 33 -2.07 8.41 -2.33
N THR A 34 -2.70 9.11 -3.27
CA THR A 34 -3.99 8.71 -3.86
C THR A 34 -3.84 7.73 -5.02
N GLU A 35 -2.71 7.72 -5.72
CA GLU A 35 -2.53 6.89 -6.91
C GLU A 35 -1.97 5.51 -6.52
N VAL A 36 -2.68 4.44 -6.88
CA VAL A 36 -2.19 3.06 -6.68
C VAL A 36 -1.24 2.68 -7.81
N ILE A 37 -0.01 2.30 -7.47
CA ILE A 37 1.02 1.86 -8.42
C ILE A 37 0.97 0.33 -8.59
N TRP A 38 0.89 -0.37 -7.45
CA TRP A 38 0.93 -1.83 -7.40
C TRP A 38 0.32 -2.31 -6.09
N TYR A 39 -0.23 -3.51 -6.09
CA TYR A 39 -0.75 -4.18 -4.89
C TYR A 39 -0.64 -5.70 -5.04
N GLY A 40 -0.51 -6.38 -3.92
CA GLY A 40 -0.46 -7.85 -3.87
C GLY A 40 0.54 -8.35 -2.86
N ARG A 41 1.05 -9.56 -3.10
CA ARG A 41 2.08 -10.20 -2.27
C ARG A 41 3.41 -10.21 -3.01
N ASP A 42 4.42 -9.60 -2.41
CA ASP A 42 5.82 -9.70 -2.84
C ASP A 42 6.65 -10.54 -1.87
N ASP A 43 7.97 -10.56 -2.06
CA ASP A 43 8.90 -11.32 -1.20
C ASP A 43 8.92 -10.84 0.26
N GLU A 44 8.51 -9.61 0.54
CA GLU A 44 8.42 -9.05 1.90
C GLU A 44 7.03 -9.25 2.53
N GLY A 45 5.99 -9.48 1.74
CA GLY A 45 4.64 -9.80 2.23
C GLY A 45 3.52 -9.12 1.44
N TRP A 46 2.34 -9.04 2.04
CA TRP A 46 1.19 -8.35 1.45
C TRP A 46 1.35 -6.85 1.58
N CYS A 47 1.32 -6.14 0.46
CA CYS A 47 1.53 -4.70 0.45
C CYS A 47 0.79 -3.97 -0.68
N VAL A 48 0.69 -2.66 -0.53
CA VAL A 48 0.23 -1.73 -1.55
C VAL A 48 1.26 -0.63 -1.71
N TYR A 49 1.62 -0.34 -2.95
CA TYR A 49 2.43 0.80 -3.33
C TYR A 49 1.53 1.91 -3.84
N ARG A 50 1.64 3.08 -3.21
CA ARG A 50 0.95 4.28 -3.66
C ARG A 50 1.90 5.43 -3.95
N ARG A 51 1.47 6.35 -4.80
CA ARG A 51 2.18 7.56 -5.19
C ARG A 51 1.38 8.80 -4.86
N ASP A 52 2.07 9.83 -4.39
CA ASP A 52 1.55 11.19 -4.35
C ASP A 52 1.66 11.78 -5.77
N PRO A 53 0.54 12.11 -6.45
CA PRO A 53 0.57 12.59 -7.83
C PRO A 53 1.18 13.99 -7.98
N LEU A 54 1.31 14.77 -6.89
CA LEU A 54 1.88 16.11 -6.93
C LEU A 54 3.40 16.08 -6.78
N THR A 55 3.91 15.25 -5.87
CA THR A 55 5.34 15.19 -5.53
C THR A 55 6.08 14.04 -6.19
N GLY A 56 5.36 13.00 -6.62
CA GLY A 56 5.94 11.75 -7.13
C GLY A 56 6.47 10.84 -6.02
N GLU A 57 6.36 11.23 -4.75
CA GLU A 57 6.76 10.42 -3.61
C GLU A 57 5.95 9.12 -3.56
N LYS A 58 6.60 8.05 -3.10
CA LYS A 58 6.02 6.70 -3.07
C LYS A 58 5.98 6.18 -1.65
N VAL A 59 4.89 5.52 -1.29
CA VAL A 59 4.72 4.83 -0.02
C VAL A 59 4.46 3.35 -0.24
N ARG A 60 5.12 2.50 0.54
CA ARG A 60 4.77 1.09 0.73
C ARG A 60 3.93 0.96 1.99
N ILE A 61 2.76 0.36 1.86
CA ILE A 61 1.86 0.04 2.96
C ILE A 61 1.88 -1.47 3.12
N ASP A 62 2.40 -1.95 4.24
CA ASP A 62 2.39 -3.38 4.58
C ASP A 62 1.11 -3.75 5.30
N PHE A 63 0.58 -4.94 5.02
CA PHE A 63 -0.62 -5.48 5.63
C PHE A 63 -0.31 -6.81 6.30
N ASP A 64 -1.19 -7.25 7.19
CA ASP A 64 -1.22 -8.65 7.59
C ASP A 64 -1.87 -9.51 6.49
N PRO A 65 -1.62 -10.82 6.44
CA PRO A 65 -2.24 -11.70 5.45
C PRO A 65 -3.76 -11.60 5.44
N PRO A 66 -4.42 -11.80 4.29
CA PRO A 66 -5.87 -11.80 4.21
C PRO A 66 -6.46 -12.89 5.13
N LEU A 67 -7.59 -12.58 5.77
CA LEU A 67 -8.25 -13.45 6.76
C LEU A 67 -8.79 -14.77 6.19
N THR A 68 -8.81 -14.93 4.86
CA THR A 68 -9.45 -16.03 4.13
C THR A 68 -8.49 -17.06 3.54
N LEU A 69 -7.24 -17.14 4.01
CA LEU A 69 -6.33 -18.23 3.62
C LEU A 69 -6.65 -19.52 4.41
N PHE A 70 -7.69 -20.25 3.98
CA PHE A 70 -7.95 -21.66 4.33
C PHE A 70 -8.01 -22.51 3.06
#